data_AF-A0A539D2I3-F1
#
_entry.id   AF-A0A539D2I3-F1
#
_cell.length_a   1.000
_cell.length_b   1.000
_cell.length_c   1.000
_cell.angle_alpha   90.00
_cell.angle_beta   90.00
_cell.angle_gamma   90.00
#
_symmetry.space_group_name_H-M   'P 1'
#
loop_
_entity.id
_entity.type
_entity.pdbx_description
1 polymer ?
#
loop_
_entity_poly.entity_id
_entity_poly.type
_entity_poly.pdbx_seq_one_letter_code
_entity_poly.pdbx_strand_id
1 'polypeptide(L)'
;MLGDDLESWLAESFMMKRTFRNCALISGLIEKRQPGNEKTGRQVTFSTDLIYDVLRRHQPDHLLLKTARADAAAGLLDVARLGQLLERIRGQIRHVPLDRPSPFCVPVLVQIGRERVGGGQAAEMILDASAYGFDEDSLIAEVMA
;
A
#
# COMPACT_ATOMS: atom_id res chain seq x y z
N MET A 1 -14.96 -5.36 15.56
CA MET A 1 -13.76 -4.49 15.64
C MET A 1 -12.61 -4.94 14.76
N LEU A 2 -12.43 -6.23 14.43
CA LEU A 2 -11.38 -6.62 13.46
C LEU A 2 -11.89 -6.98 12.07
N GLY A 3 -13.15 -7.38 11.89
CA GLY A 3 -13.65 -7.74 10.56
C GLY A 3 -13.75 -6.51 9.65
N ASP A 4 -14.78 -5.70 9.87
CA ASP A 4 -15.16 -4.62 8.96
C ASP A 4 -14.09 -3.52 8.83
N ASP A 5 -13.41 -3.16 9.93
CA ASP A 5 -12.37 -2.12 9.92
C ASP A 5 -11.09 -2.59 9.19
N LEU A 6 -10.69 -3.84 9.38
CA LEU A 6 -9.55 -4.42 8.65
C LEU A 6 -9.89 -4.56 7.17
N GLU A 7 -11.09 -5.01 6.84
CA GLU A 7 -11.56 -5.12 5.47
C GLU A 7 -11.54 -3.78 4.73
N SER A 8 -12.06 -2.74 5.38
CA SER A 8 -12.07 -1.39 4.84
C SER A 8 -10.64 -0.89 4.60
N TRP A 9 -9.76 -1.06 5.59
CA TRP A 9 -8.35 -0.68 5.47
C TRP A 9 -7.63 -1.48 4.36
N LEU A 10 -7.89 -2.79 4.26
CA LEU A 10 -7.31 -3.64 3.24
C LEU A 10 -7.73 -3.22 1.84
N ALA A 11 -9.00 -2.82 1.65
CA ALA A 11 -9.50 -2.35 0.37
C ALA A 11 -8.84 -1.04 -0.10
N GLU A 12 -8.19 -0.30 0.80
CA GLU A 12 -7.46 0.94 0.48
C GLU A 12 -5.95 0.74 0.37
N SER A 13 -5.47 -0.44 0.75
CA SER A 13 -4.04 -0.74 0.78
C SER A 13 -3.42 -0.85 -0.62
N PHE A 14 -2.17 -0.40 -0.75
CA PHE A 14 -1.36 -0.64 -1.94
C PHE A 14 -1.16 -2.12 -2.25
N MET A 15 -1.14 -2.95 -1.21
CA MET A 15 -1.11 -4.41 -1.33
C MET A 15 -2.31 -4.91 -2.13
N MET A 16 -3.52 -4.45 -1.83
CA MET A 16 -4.72 -4.88 -2.56
C MET A 16 -4.69 -4.43 -4.02
N LYS A 17 -4.29 -3.18 -4.29
CA LYS A 17 -4.10 -2.69 -5.68
C LYS A 17 -3.04 -3.51 -6.44
N ARG A 18 -1.95 -3.91 -5.77
CA ARG A 18 -0.91 -4.79 -6.33
C ARG A 18 -1.46 -6.19 -6.65
N THR A 19 -2.22 -6.80 -5.73
CA THR A 19 -2.81 -8.11 -5.97
C THR A 19 -3.84 -8.06 -7.09
N PHE A 20 -4.68 -7.03 -7.14
CA PHE A 20 -5.62 -6.82 -8.23
C PHE A 20 -4.93 -6.67 -9.58
N ARG A 21 -3.81 -5.94 -9.65
CA ARG A 21 -3.01 -5.84 -10.89
C ARG A 21 -2.58 -7.21 -11.39
N ASN A 22 -2.17 -8.11 -10.51
CA ASN A 22 -1.79 -9.47 -10.90
C ASN A 22 -3.01 -10.22 -11.47
N CYS A 23 -4.18 -10.16 -10.82
CA CYS A 23 -5.40 -10.75 -11.34
C CYS A 23 -5.82 -10.16 -12.69
N ALA A 24 -5.68 -8.83 -12.87
CA ALA A 24 -6.00 -8.13 -14.12
C ALA A 24 -5.06 -8.53 -15.28
N LEU A 25 -3.78 -8.78 -15.00
CA LEU A 25 -2.84 -9.29 -15.99
C LEU A 25 -3.13 -10.75 -16.37
N ILE A 26 -3.36 -11.61 -15.37
CA ILE A 26 -3.62 -13.05 -15.59
C ILE A 26 -4.95 -13.26 -16.34
N SER A 27 -5.99 -12.50 -15.98
CA SER A 27 -7.29 -12.57 -16.65
C SER A 27 -7.31 -11.95 -18.05
N GLY A 28 -6.23 -11.31 -18.48
CA GLY A 28 -6.15 -10.61 -19.77
C GLY A 28 -6.88 -9.26 -19.80
N LEU A 29 -7.41 -8.78 -18.67
CA LEU A 29 -8.05 -7.46 -18.59
C LEU A 29 -7.09 -6.33 -18.98
N ILE A 30 -5.81 -6.47 -18.62
CA ILE A 30 -4.74 -5.60 -19.09
C ILE A 30 -3.74 -6.44 -19.86
N GLU A 31 -3.71 -6.23 -21.17
CA GLU A 31 -2.63 -6.76 -22.01
C GLU A 31 -1.38 -5.88 -21.87
N LYS A 32 -0.28 -6.50 -21.43
CA LYS A 32 1.03 -5.85 -21.34
C LYS A 32 1.76 -5.78 -22.68
N ARG A 33 1.70 -6.86 -23.45
CA ARG A 33 2.43 -7.01 -24.72
C ARG A 33 1.44 -7.09 -25.87
N GLN A 34 1.46 -6.10 -26.75
CA GLN A 34 0.73 -6.12 -28.02
C GLN A 34 1.73 -6.06 -29.18
N PRO A 35 1.44 -6.69 -30.32
CA PRO A 35 2.30 -6.57 -31.50
C PRO A 35 2.51 -5.09 -31.86
N GLY A 36 3.76 -4.65 -31.85
CA GLY A 36 4.14 -3.27 -32.19
C GLY A 36 4.10 -2.26 -31.03
N ASN A 37 3.51 -2.58 -29.87
CA ASN A 37 3.49 -1.69 -28.70
C ASN A 37 3.47 -2.47 -27.38
N GLU A 38 4.44 -2.20 -26.48
CA GLU A 38 4.47 -2.75 -25.13
C GLU A 38 4.12 -1.68 -24.10
N LYS A 39 3.15 -1.96 -23.23
CA LYS A 39 2.82 -1.04 -22.13
C LYS A 39 3.95 -1.07 -21.10
N THR A 40 4.42 0.11 -20.74
CA THR A 40 5.38 0.26 -19.63
C THR A 40 4.75 -0.20 -18.32
N GLY A 41 5.59 -0.64 -17.36
CA GLY A 41 5.10 -1.03 -16.03
C GLY A 41 4.29 0.09 -15.34
N ARG A 42 4.63 1.36 -15.61
CA ARG A 42 3.89 2.54 -15.14
C ARG A 42 2.50 2.63 -15.75
N GLN A 43 2.36 2.45 -17.06
CA GLN A 43 1.05 2.48 -17.74
C GLN A 43 0.15 1.34 -17.27
N VAL A 44 0.71 0.14 -17.08
CA VAL A 44 -0.02 -1.00 -16.50
C VAL A 44 -0.52 -0.65 -15.10
N THR A 45 0.37 -0.12 -14.25
CA THR A 45 0.05 0.29 -12.87
C THR A 45 -1.10 1.28 -12.83
N PHE A 46 -0.98 2.38 -13.56
CA PHE A 46 -1.99 3.42 -13.61
C PHE A 46 -3.36 2.89 -14.08
N SER A 47 -3.36 2.07 -15.13
CA SER A 47 -4.59 1.49 -15.70
C SER A 47 -5.26 0.53 -14.70
N THR A 48 -4.49 -0.35 -14.05
CA THR A 48 -5.04 -1.29 -13.08
C THR A 48 -5.59 -0.60 -11.85
N ASP A 49 -4.92 0.46 -11.37
CA ASP A 49 -5.35 1.17 -10.17
C ASP A 49 -6.66 1.93 -10.42
N LEU A 50 -6.81 2.54 -11.61
CA LEU A 50 -8.07 3.19 -12.01
C LEU A 50 -9.23 2.18 -12.11
N ILE A 51 -8.99 1.03 -12.77
CA ILE A 51 -10.01 0.00 -12.90
C ILE A 51 -10.40 -0.55 -11.53
N TYR A 52 -9.43 -0.77 -10.63
CA TYR A 52 -9.70 -1.18 -9.26
C TYR A 52 -10.63 -0.19 -8.54
N ASP A 53 -10.29 1.10 -8.58
CA ASP A 53 -11.06 2.14 -7.91
C ASP A 53 -12.48 2.28 -8.49
N VAL A 54 -12.65 2.13 -9.81
CA VAL A 54 -13.96 2.14 -10.48
C VAL A 54 -14.79 0.93 -10.10
N LEU A 55 -14.21 -0.28 -10.15
CA LEU A 55 -14.92 -1.51 -9.78
C LEU A 55 -15.33 -1.46 -8.30
N ARG A 56 -14.47 -0.98 -7.40
CA ARG A 56 -14.81 -0.85 -5.97
C ARG A 56 -16.02 0.06 -5.76
N ARG A 57 -16.12 1.17 -6.50
CA ARG A 57 -17.23 2.14 -6.37
C ARG A 57 -18.53 1.66 -7.02
N HIS A 58 -18.44 1.03 -8.19
CA HIS A 58 -19.62 0.79 -9.03
C HIS A 58 -20.03 -0.68 -9.11
N GLN A 59 -19.11 -1.62 -8.87
CA GLN A 59 -19.34 -3.06 -8.93
C GLN A 59 -18.54 -3.79 -7.83
N PRO A 60 -18.84 -3.54 -6.54
CA PRO A 60 -18.05 -4.10 -5.43
C PRO A 60 -18.06 -5.63 -5.39
N ASP A 61 -19.07 -6.27 -5.97
CA ASP A 61 -19.20 -7.73 -6.04
C ASP A 61 -18.47 -8.37 -7.25
N HIS A 62 -17.65 -7.60 -7.98
CA HIS A 62 -16.96 -8.05 -9.19
C HIS A 62 -15.98 -9.21 -8.92
N LEU A 63 -15.98 -10.21 -9.80
CA LEU A 63 -15.20 -11.44 -9.65
C LEU A 63 -13.71 -11.17 -9.42
N LEU A 64 -13.09 -10.27 -10.20
CA LEU A 64 -11.66 -9.94 -10.04
C LEU A 64 -11.33 -9.30 -8.69
N LEU A 65 -12.27 -8.57 -8.07
CA LEU A 65 -12.07 -8.05 -6.72
C LEU A 65 -12.08 -9.20 -5.70
N LYS A 66 -13.00 -10.15 -5.85
CA LYS A 66 -13.07 -11.35 -5.01
C LYS A 66 -11.82 -12.22 -5.14
N THR A 67 -11.34 -12.43 -6.37
CA THR A 67 -10.11 -13.20 -6.61
C THR A 67 -8.89 -12.49 -6.02
N ALA A 68 -8.73 -11.19 -6.26
CA ALA A 68 -7.62 -10.41 -5.69
C ALA A 68 -7.61 -10.46 -4.16
N ARG A 69 -8.79 -10.43 -3.56
CA ARG A 69 -8.95 -10.57 -2.12
C ARG A 69 -8.53 -11.96 -1.61
N ALA A 70 -8.98 -13.02 -2.26
CA ALA A 70 -8.61 -14.39 -1.89
C ALA A 70 -7.09 -14.59 -2.01
N ASP A 71 -6.48 -14.11 -3.09
CA ASP A 71 -5.03 -14.18 -3.31
C ASP A 71 -4.26 -13.41 -2.24
N ALA A 72 -4.73 -12.23 -1.83
CA ALA A 72 -4.10 -11.44 -0.77
C ALA A 72 -4.17 -12.16 0.58
N ALA A 73 -5.31 -12.77 0.91
CA ALA A 73 -5.50 -13.52 2.15
C ALA A 73 -4.73 -14.85 2.18
N ALA A 74 -4.47 -15.48 1.04
CA ALA A 74 -3.68 -16.70 1.01
C ALA A 74 -2.16 -16.43 0.97
N GLY A 75 -1.74 -15.41 0.22
CA GLY A 75 -0.32 -15.20 -0.10
C GLY A 75 0.38 -14.13 0.73
N LEU A 76 -0.33 -13.10 1.21
CA LEU A 76 0.27 -11.92 1.85
C LEU A 76 -0.18 -11.71 3.29
N LEU A 77 -1.37 -12.20 3.66
CA LEU A 77 -1.98 -11.98 4.97
C LEU A 77 -2.59 -13.26 5.52
N ASP A 78 -1.94 -13.90 6.48
CA ASP A 78 -2.56 -15.03 7.20
C ASP A 78 -3.54 -14.51 8.26
N VAL A 79 -4.72 -14.06 7.81
CA VAL A 79 -5.77 -13.46 8.66
C VAL A 79 -6.29 -14.47 9.69
N ALA A 80 -6.39 -15.75 9.30
CA ALA A 80 -6.84 -16.81 10.20
C ALA A 80 -5.85 -17.00 11.37
N ARG A 81 -4.55 -17.10 11.08
CA ARG A 81 -3.51 -17.19 12.10
C ARG A 81 -3.43 -15.92 12.96
N LEU A 82 -3.61 -14.74 12.37
CA LEU A 82 -3.66 -13.50 13.13
C LEU A 82 -4.84 -13.50 14.12
N GLY A 83 -6.03 -13.92 13.67
CA GLY A 83 -7.21 -14.04 14.53
C GLY A 83 -6.94 -14.96 15.74
N GLN A 84 -6.40 -16.16 15.48
CA GLN A 84 -6.04 -17.11 16.54
C GLN A 84 -4.99 -16.54 17.51
N LEU A 85 -3.98 -15.81 17.00
CA LEU A 85 -2.98 -15.16 17.84
C LEU A 85 -3.63 -14.12 18.76
N LEU A 86 -4.46 -13.25 18.22
CA LEU A 86 -5.13 -12.16 18.95
C LEU A 86 -6.10 -12.70 20.01
N GLU A 87 -6.81 -13.80 19.73
CA GLU A 87 -7.62 -14.51 20.71
C GLU A 87 -6.75 -15.05 21.85
N ARG A 88 -5.65 -15.71 21.52
CA ARG A 88 -4.74 -16.32 22.51
C ARG A 88 -4.09 -15.30 23.44
N ILE A 89 -3.69 -14.14 22.94
CA ILE A 89 -2.95 -13.12 23.73
C ILE A 89 -3.86 -12.10 24.40
N ARG A 90 -5.19 -12.21 24.25
CA ARG A 90 -6.14 -11.25 24.82
C ARG A 90 -5.94 -11.14 26.34
N GLY A 91 -5.75 -9.91 26.82
CA GLY A 91 -5.51 -9.63 28.24
C GLY A 91 -4.10 -9.96 28.75
N GLN A 92 -3.19 -10.43 27.89
CA GLN A 92 -1.81 -10.78 28.27
C GLN A 92 -0.77 -9.72 27.84
N ILE A 93 -1.22 -8.61 27.27
CA ILE A 93 -0.33 -7.54 26.77
C ILE A 93 0.00 -6.57 27.91
N ARG A 94 1.28 -6.51 28.29
CA ARG A 94 1.81 -5.47 29.20
C ARG A 94 2.49 -4.38 28.39
N HIS A 95 1.91 -3.20 28.34
CA HIS A 95 2.54 -2.01 27.77
C HIS A 95 3.63 -1.47 28.71
N VAL A 96 4.82 -1.20 28.17
CA VAL A 96 5.94 -0.62 28.91
C VAL A 96 6.48 0.57 28.10
N PRO A 97 6.35 1.81 28.59
CA PRO A 97 7.01 2.96 27.96
C PRO A 97 8.52 2.87 28.19
N LEU A 98 9.31 3.31 27.20
CA LEU A 98 10.76 3.31 27.27
C LEU A 98 11.29 4.74 27.07
N ASP A 99 12.24 5.17 27.91
CA ASP A 99 12.87 6.50 27.82
C ASP A 99 13.90 6.60 26.67
N ARG A 100 14.27 5.46 26.08
CA ARG A 100 15.19 5.37 24.94
C ARG A 100 14.77 4.25 23.98
N PRO A 101 15.14 4.34 22.69
CA PRO A 101 14.87 3.28 21.73
C PRO A 101 15.45 1.92 22.17
N SER A 102 14.64 0.86 22.10
CA SER A 102 15.07 -0.51 22.41
C SER A 102 16.02 -1.03 21.32
N PRO A 103 17.06 -1.83 21.66
CA PRO A 103 17.84 -2.55 20.65
C PRO A 103 16.99 -3.39 19.68
N PHE A 104 15.80 -3.85 20.11
CA PHE A 104 14.86 -4.56 19.25
C PHE A 104 14.18 -3.70 18.18
N CYS A 105 14.26 -2.37 18.26
CA CYS A 105 13.74 -1.50 17.20
C CYS A 105 14.70 -1.42 16.00
N VAL A 106 15.99 -1.71 16.19
CA VAL A 106 17.02 -1.52 15.14
C VAL A 106 16.67 -2.26 13.83
N PRO A 107 16.28 -3.55 13.85
CA PRO A 107 15.90 -4.25 12.61
C PRO A 107 14.74 -3.55 11.88
N VAL A 108 13.76 -3.04 12.63
CA VAL A 108 12.58 -2.35 12.07
C VAL A 108 12.98 -1.00 11.47
N LEU A 109 13.81 -0.22 12.16
CA LEU A 109 14.28 1.08 11.67
C LEU A 109 15.08 0.95 10.37
N VAL A 110 15.89 -0.10 10.23
CA VAL A 110 16.66 -0.37 9.01
C VAL A 110 15.76 -0.83 7.84
N GLN A 111 14.54 -1.32 8.10
CA GLN A 111 13.59 -1.65 7.02
C GLN A 111 12.86 -0.42 6.46
N ILE A 112 12.94 0.74 7.11
CA ILE A 112 12.28 1.96 6.62
C ILE A 112 12.83 2.30 5.24
N GLY A 113 11.93 2.47 4.27
CA GLY A 113 12.28 2.77 2.87
C GLY A 113 12.72 1.56 2.03
N ARG A 114 12.78 0.35 2.60
CA ARG A 114 13.18 -0.85 1.85
C ARG A 114 12.07 -1.36 0.92
N GLU A 115 10.83 -1.21 1.34
CA GLU A 115 9.67 -1.50 0.50
C GLU A 115 9.25 -0.24 -0.24
N ARG A 116 9.31 -0.27 -1.57
CA ARG A 116 8.74 0.81 -2.39
C ARG A 116 7.22 0.71 -2.33
N VAL A 117 6.60 1.58 -1.55
CA VAL A 117 5.15 1.78 -1.61
C VAL A 117 4.84 2.30 -3.02
N GLY A 118 3.91 1.63 -3.72
CA GLY A 118 3.57 1.97 -5.10
C GLY A 118 3.22 3.45 -5.23
N GLY A 119 3.98 4.19 -6.05
CA GLY A 119 3.90 5.66 -6.19
C GLY A 119 5.27 6.36 -6.15
N GLY A 120 6.29 5.71 -5.59
CA GLY A 120 7.64 6.25 -5.39
C GLY A 120 8.54 6.29 -6.63
N GLN A 121 8.19 7.20 -7.53
CA GLN A 121 9.09 8.11 -8.26
C GLN A 121 8.34 9.42 -8.50
N ALA A 122 7.01 9.38 -8.68
CA ALA A 122 6.19 10.58 -8.80
C ALA A 122 5.96 11.26 -7.44
N ALA A 123 5.66 10.50 -6.38
CA ALA A 123 5.56 11.08 -5.03
C ALA A 123 6.93 11.53 -4.50
N GLU A 124 7.99 10.74 -4.76
CA GLU A 124 9.37 11.14 -4.47
C GLU A 124 9.81 12.35 -5.29
N MET A 125 9.46 12.47 -6.58
CA MET A 125 9.73 13.66 -7.38
C MET A 125 8.89 14.87 -6.97
N ILE A 126 7.66 14.69 -6.49
CA ILE A 126 6.87 15.81 -5.92
C ILE A 126 7.53 16.28 -4.62
N LEU A 127 7.99 15.35 -3.78
CA LEU A 127 8.73 15.67 -2.56
C LEU A 127 10.09 16.32 -2.88
N ASP A 128 10.86 15.79 -3.84
CA ASP A 128 12.12 16.38 -4.32
C ASP A 128 11.87 17.75 -4.96
N ALA A 129 10.89 17.89 -5.86
CA ALA A 129 10.53 19.16 -6.49
C ALA A 129 10.07 20.20 -5.47
N SER A 130 9.39 19.78 -4.39
CA SER A 130 9.07 20.66 -3.27
C SER A 130 10.30 21.01 -2.43
N ALA A 131 11.26 20.10 -2.27
CA ALA A 131 12.51 20.36 -1.54
C ALA A 131 13.42 21.37 -2.26
N TYR A 132 13.35 21.46 -3.59
CA TYR A 132 14.04 22.50 -4.37
C TYR A 132 13.28 23.85 -4.43
N GLY A 133 12.10 23.96 -3.81
CA GLY A 133 11.26 25.17 -3.79
C GLY A 133 11.32 25.99 -2.51
N PHE A 134 12.03 25.53 -1.48
CA PHE A 134 12.24 26.26 -0.23
C PHE A 134 13.69 26.77 -0.19
N ASP A 135 13.96 27.92 -0.82
CA ASP A 135 15.20 28.63 -0.53
C ASP A 135 15.18 29.15 0.92
N GLU A 136 16.37 29.26 1.52
CA GLU A 136 16.53 29.70 2.91
C GLU A 136 15.98 31.13 3.12
N ASP A 137 16.00 31.94 2.06
CA ASP A 137 15.50 33.31 2.05
C ASP A 137 13.96 33.39 2.17
N SER A 138 13.22 32.46 1.58
CA SER A 138 11.75 32.37 1.61
C SER A 138 11.25 31.94 2.97
N LEU A 139 11.98 31.06 3.67
CA LEU A 139 11.67 30.64 5.04
C LEU A 139 11.87 31.78 6.05
N ILE A 140 12.92 32.60 5.86
CA ILE A 140 13.17 33.77 6.71
C ILE A 140 12.09 34.84 6.49
N ALA A 141 11.63 35.02 5.25
CA ALA A 141 10.58 36.00 4.93
C ALA A 141 9.21 35.64 5.54
N GLU A 142 8.82 34.36 5.56
CA GLU A 142 7.52 33.90 6.06
C GLU A 142 7.44 33.95 7.61
N VAL A 143 8.55 33.73 8.31
CA VAL A 143 8.61 33.79 9.78
C VAL A 143 8.67 35.23 10.31
N MET A 144 9.10 36.19 9.49
CA MET A 144 9.26 37.59 9.87
C MET A 144 8.08 38.50 9.45
N ALA A 145 7.01 37.93 8.89
CA ALA A 145 5.74 38.59 8.56
C ALA A 145 4.68 38.35 9.64
#